data_AF-A0A2W0C2K8-F1
#
_entry.id   AF-A0A2W0C2K8-F1
#
_cell.length_a   1.000
_cell.length_b   1.000
_cell.length_c   1.000
_cell.angle_alpha   90.00
_cell.angle_beta   90.00
_cell.angle_gamma   90.00
#
_symmetry.space_group_name_H-M   'P 1'
#
loop_
_entity.id
_entity.type
_entity.pdbx_description
1 polymer ?
#
loop_
_entity_poly.entity_id
_entity_poly.type
_entity_poly.pdbx_seq_one_letter_code
_entity_poly.pdbx_strand_id
1 'polypeptide(L)'
;MPSTKRHFIALACGLVLSLCGTLTAANGQEKEKNHRSQVSTFPGTVGMMNPCPTADHGVFFVDGTNVARYRENKDHATIHIRFLAKGLDSIGQPVKAFLHANAQVDPGVGVYEIPFESIWVDKGSHNFEFLSNLQVTVVNGRVTSANIFPWDGYTLQCTDDTDANAADRRFNNDKDEDDKN
;
A
#
# COMPACT_ATOMS: atom_id res chain seq x y z
N MET A 1 56.98 11.33 -26.38
CA MET A 1 56.46 12.58 -26.99
C MET A 1 56.84 12.55 -28.46
N PRO A 2 55.97 12.84 -29.45
CA PRO A 2 54.78 13.71 -29.48
C PRO A 2 53.52 12.90 -29.91
N SER A 3 52.30 13.38 -30.22
CA SER A 3 51.74 14.72 -30.41
C SER A 3 50.22 14.65 -30.13
N THR A 4 49.73 15.65 -29.42
CA THR A 4 48.33 16.07 -29.31
C THR A 4 47.76 16.48 -30.67
N LYS A 5 46.49 16.16 -30.97
CA LYS A 5 45.52 16.98 -31.77
C LYS A 5 44.10 16.36 -31.80
N ARG A 6 43.37 16.64 -30.72
CA ARG A 6 42.06 17.33 -30.64
C ARG A 6 41.25 17.49 -31.96
N HIS A 7 39.97 17.07 -31.94
CA HIS A 7 38.71 17.81 -32.28
C HIS A 7 37.58 16.80 -32.59
N PHE A 8 36.61 16.64 -31.68
CA PHE A 8 35.31 17.33 -31.62
C PHE A 8 34.30 16.82 -32.67
N ILE A 9 33.19 16.27 -32.16
CA ILE A 9 31.77 16.34 -32.58
C ILE A 9 31.11 15.10 -31.94
N ALA A 10 30.55 15.17 -30.73
CA ALA A 10 29.32 15.84 -30.30
C ALA A 10 28.03 15.07 -30.66
N LEU A 11 27.12 15.05 -29.67
CA LEU A 11 25.72 14.60 -29.61
C LEU A 11 25.49 13.15 -29.15
N ALA A 12 25.28 12.87 -27.86
CA ALA A 12 24.24 13.36 -26.92
C ALA A 12 22.83 12.87 -27.27
N CYS A 13 22.34 11.92 -26.47
CA CYS A 13 20.94 11.79 -26.03
C CYS A 13 20.84 10.58 -25.08
N GLY A 14 21.36 10.75 -23.86
CA GLY A 14 21.13 9.85 -22.74
C GLY A 14 20.69 10.69 -21.55
N LEU A 15 19.52 11.33 -21.68
CA LEU A 15 18.92 12.10 -20.59
C LEU A 15 18.44 11.10 -19.52
N VAL A 16 19.35 10.73 -18.62
CA VAL A 16 19.00 10.07 -17.36
C VAL A 16 18.46 11.17 -16.45
N LEU A 17 17.14 11.33 -16.41
CA LEU A 17 16.46 12.10 -15.38
C LEU A 17 16.53 11.33 -14.05
N SER A 18 17.71 11.35 -13.44
CA SER A 18 17.89 11.09 -12.02
C SER A 18 17.34 12.31 -11.27
N LEU A 19 16.08 12.26 -10.83
CA LEU A 19 15.61 13.19 -9.80
C LEU A 19 16.27 12.83 -8.47
N CYS A 20 17.52 13.29 -8.29
CA CYS A 20 18.14 13.44 -6.98
C CYS A 20 17.47 14.62 -6.28
N GLY A 21 16.45 14.36 -5.47
CA GLY A 21 15.99 15.33 -4.48
C GLY A 21 16.98 15.37 -3.32
N THR A 22 17.74 16.46 -3.19
CA THR A 22 18.50 16.76 -1.97
C THR A 22 17.52 17.16 -0.87
N LEU A 23 17.21 16.25 0.04
CA LEU A 23 16.57 16.59 1.32
C LEU A 23 17.64 17.15 2.26
N THR A 24 17.87 18.45 2.21
CA THR A 24 18.48 19.15 3.34
C THR A 24 17.39 19.46 4.36
N ALA A 25 17.34 18.68 5.42
CA ALA A 25 16.78 19.10 6.70
C ALA A 25 17.81 18.77 7.79
N ALA A 26 18.71 19.72 8.03
CA ALA A 26 19.54 19.73 9.22
C ALA A 26 19.03 20.84 10.12
N ASN A 27 18.44 20.48 11.26
CA ASN A 27 18.77 21.05 12.57
C ASN A 27 17.88 20.46 13.66
N GLY A 28 18.50 20.09 14.78
CA GLY A 28 17.83 19.81 16.05
C GLY A 28 18.18 18.44 16.61
N GLN A 29 19.18 18.41 17.49
CA GLN A 29 19.45 17.28 18.36
C GLN A 29 18.24 17.02 19.27
N GLU A 30 17.88 15.75 19.46
CA GLU A 30 17.70 15.19 20.80
C GLU A 30 17.73 13.66 20.73
N LYS A 31 18.52 13.06 21.61
CA LYS A 31 18.52 11.61 21.85
C LYS A 31 17.22 11.26 22.56
N GLU A 32 16.16 10.98 21.81
CA GLU A 32 15.01 10.29 22.37
C GLU A 32 15.14 8.79 22.05
N LYS A 33 15.59 8.06 23.05
CA LYS A 33 15.61 6.60 23.01
C LYS A 33 14.15 6.10 22.98
N ASN A 34 13.79 5.53 21.83
CA ASN A 34 12.93 4.34 21.64
C ASN A 34 11.44 4.53 21.33
N HIS A 35 11.04 5.53 20.54
CA HIS A 35 9.77 5.40 19.79
C HIS A 35 9.82 6.20 18.49
N ARG A 36 9.90 5.52 17.34
CA ARG A 36 9.79 6.17 16.03
C ARG A 36 8.44 5.82 15.44
N SER A 37 7.50 6.76 15.45
CA SER A 37 6.23 6.64 14.75
C SER A 37 6.27 7.49 13.48
N GLN A 38 6.04 6.89 12.32
CA GLN A 38 5.96 7.60 11.05
C GLN A 38 4.70 7.20 10.29
N VAL A 39 4.05 8.20 9.72
CA VAL A 39 2.93 8.03 8.80
C VAL A 39 3.43 8.32 7.39
N SER A 40 3.12 7.43 6.45
CA SER A 40 3.35 7.63 5.03
C SER A 40 2.07 7.44 4.23
N THR A 41 1.95 8.22 3.17
CA THR A 41 0.81 8.18 2.24
C THR A 41 1.34 8.05 0.83
N PHE A 42 0.83 7.08 0.07
CA PHE A 42 1.27 6.83 -1.30
C PHE A 42 0.13 6.28 -2.15
N PRO A 43 0.08 6.59 -3.46
CA PRO A 43 -0.96 6.09 -4.36
C PRO A 43 -0.86 4.57 -4.52
N GLY A 44 -1.97 3.94 -4.88
CA GLY A 44 -2.01 2.52 -5.22
C GLY A 44 -3.15 2.19 -6.18
N THR A 45 -2.94 1.13 -6.95
CA THR A 45 -3.92 0.60 -7.90
C THR A 45 -3.97 -0.91 -7.72
N VAL A 46 -5.17 -1.48 -7.65
CA VAL A 46 -5.37 -2.93 -7.55
C VAL A 46 -6.26 -3.40 -8.69
N GLY A 47 -5.79 -4.38 -9.44
CA GLY A 47 -6.59 -5.12 -10.42
C GLY A 47 -7.23 -6.34 -9.77
N MET A 48 -8.52 -6.56 -10.01
CA MET A 48 -9.28 -7.67 -9.42
C MET A 48 -10.35 -8.18 -10.38
N MET A 49 -10.80 -9.41 -10.15
CA MET A 49 -12.00 -9.98 -10.76
C MET A 49 -12.95 -10.36 -9.62
N ASN A 50 -14.24 -10.03 -9.75
CA ASN A 50 -15.23 -10.44 -8.76
C ASN A 50 -15.39 -11.99 -8.83
N PRO A 51 -15.06 -12.73 -7.76
CA PRO A 51 -15.07 -14.19 -7.79
C PRO A 51 -16.50 -14.78 -7.70
N CYS A 52 -17.52 -13.94 -7.51
CA CYS A 52 -18.85 -14.43 -7.18
C CYS A 52 -19.62 -15.01 -8.36
N PRO A 53 -20.43 -16.07 -8.11
CA PRO A 53 -21.34 -16.58 -9.11
C PRO A 53 -22.23 -15.43 -9.59
N THR A 54 -22.45 -15.33 -10.91
CA THR A 54 -23.25 -14.28 -11.60
C THR A 54 -22.60 -12.90 -11.76
N ALA A 55 -21.40 -12.68 -11.22
CA ALA A 55 -20.62 -11.48 -11.53
C ALA A 55 -20.12 -11.50 -12.98
N ASP A 56 -20.00 -10.34 -13.62
CA ASP A 56 -19.21 -10.26 -14.84
C ASP A 56 -17.73 -10.52 -14.51
N HIS A 57 -17.09 -11.41 -15.26
CA HIS A 57 -15.75 -11.92 -14.95
C HIS A 57 -14.63 -11.06 -15.56
N GLY A 58 -14.92 -9.82 -15.92
CA GLY A 58 -13.92 -8.87 -16.38
C GLY A 58 -12.99 -8.44 -15.25
N VAL A 59 -11.70 -8.29 -15.57
CA VAL A 59 -10.76 -7.64 -14.65
C VAL A 59 -11.07 -6.15 -14.61
N PHE A 60 -11.26 -5.62 -13.42
CA PHE A 60 -11.43 -4.20 -13.16
C PHE A 60 -10.31 -3.66 -12.27
N PHE A 61 -10.14 -2.34 -12.28
CA PHE A 61 -9.12 -1.66 -11.50
C PHE A 61 -9.77 -0.67 -10.54
N VAL A 62 -9.24 -0.63 -9.31
CA VAL A 62 -9.57 0.37 -8.33
C VAL A 62 -8.32 1.18 -8.00
N ASP A 63 -8.48 2.50 -8.02
CA ASP A 63 -7.43 3.44 -7.65
C ASP A 63 -7.71 4.02 -6.27
N GLY A 64 -6.65 4.17 -5.47
CA GLY A 64 -6.79 4.60 -4.09
C GLY A 64 -5.51 5.17 -3.51
N THR A 65 -5.57 5.39 -2.21
CA THR A 65 -4.46 5.91 -1.43
C THR A 65 -4.18 4.98 -0.26
N ASN A 66 -2.92 4.56 -0.14
CA ASN A 66 -2.42 3.85 1.03
C ASN A 66 -2.12 4.87 2.13
N VAL A 67 -2.54 4.56 3.35
CA VAL A 67 -2.13 5.23 4.57
C VAL A 67 -1.44 4.19 5.43
N ALA A 68 -0.13 4.33 5.60
CA ALA A 68 0.69 3.40 6.35
C ALA A 68 1.25 4.07 7.61
N ARG A 69 1.21 3.35 8.73
CA ARG A 69 1.80 3.74 10.01
C ARG A 69 2.84 2.70 10.38
N TYR A 70 4.07 3.15 10.57
CA TYR A 70 5.16 2.32 11.10
C TYR A 70 5.57 2.88 12.44
N ARG A 71 5.46 2.06 13.49
CA ARG A 71 5.83 2.43 14.85
C ARG A 71 6.85 1.43 15.37
N GLU A 72 8.03 1.92 15.70
CA GLU A 72 9.18 1.12 16.12
C GLU A 72 9.56 1.44 17.55
N ASN A 73 9.80 0.39 18.34
CA ASN A 73 10.46 0.45 19.64
C ASN A 73 11.66 -0.50 19.66
N LYS A 74 12.25 -0.74 20.85
CA LYS A 74 13.48 -1.55 20.98
C LYS A 74 13.32 -3.01 20.57
N ASP A 75 12.15 -3.59 20.81
CA ASP A 75 11.96 -5.04 20.76
C ASP A 75 11.07 -5.45 19.58
N HIS A 76 10.28 -4.52 19.03
CA HIS A 76 9.40 -4.78 17.90
C HIS A 76 9.04 -3.50 17.14
N ALA A 77 8.56 -3.68 15.90
CA ALA A 77 7.86 -2.68 15.14
C ALA A 77 6.44 -3.15 14.80
N THR A 78 5.52 -2.20 14.67
CA THR A 78 4.16 -2.45 14.17
C THR A 78 3.98 -1.74 12.84
N ILE A 79 3.48 -2.47 11.85
CA ILE A 79 3.09 -1.94 10.54
C ILE A 79 1.57 -2.02 10.46
N HIS A 80 0.92 -0.88 10.26
CA HIS A 80 -0.51 -0.79 9.98
C HIS A 80 -0.71 -0.10 8.65
N ILE A 81 -1.45 -0.72 7.72
CA ILE A 81 -1.73 -0.18 6.38
C ILE A 81 -3.23 -0.21 6.14
N ARG A 82 -3.75 0.92 5.66
CA ARG A 82 -5.12 1.03 5.14
C ARG A 82 -5.09 1.50 3.71
N PHE A 83 -5.91 0.91 2.86
CA PHE A 83 -6.09 1.35 1.49
C PHE A 83 -7.57 1.46 1.18
N LEU A 84 -7.99 2.66 0.77
CA LEU A 84 -9.35 2.95 0.34
C LEU A 84 -9.31 3.29 -1.15
N ALA A 85 -10.05 2.54 -1.95
CA ALA A 85 -10.04 2.68 -3.40
C ALA A 85 -11.42 2.62 -4.01
N LYS A 86 -11.52 3.21 -5.21
CA LYS A 86 -12.74 3.25 -6.00
C LYS A 86 -12.40 2.98 -7.47
N GLY A 87 -13.32 2.37 -8.17
CA GLY A 87 -13.20 2.09 -9.59
C GLY A 87 -14.54 1.80 -10.22
N LEU A 88 -14.49 1.22 -11.42
CA LEU A 88 -15.66 0.74 -12.15
C LEU A 88 -15.41 -0.71 -12.55
N ASP A 89 -16.43 -1.57 -12.47
CA ASP A 89 -16.39 -2.92 -13.03
C ASP A 89 -16.38 -2.91 -14.57
N SER A 90 -16.38 -4.08 -15.19
CA SER A 90 -16.35 -4.23 -16.65
C SER A 90 -17.62 -3.74 -17.38
N ILE A 91 -18.75 -3.57 -16.68
CA ILE A 91 -20.00 -3.03 -17.24
C ILE A 91 -20.28 -1.59 -16.78
N GLY A 92 -19.32 -0.95 -16.10
CA GLY A 92 -19.37 0.45 -15.68
C GLY A 92 -20.07 0.70 -14.35
N GLN A 93 -20.29 -0.32 -13.52
CA GLN A 93 -20.82 -0.16 -12.16
C GLN A 93 -19.75 0.29 -11.18
N PRO A 94 -20.08 1.19 -10.22
CA PRO A 94 -19.15 1.59 -9.17
C PRO A 94 -18.71 0.44 -8.28
N VAL A 95 -17.38 0.31 -8.12
CA VAL A 95 -16.75 -0.60 -7.16
C VAL A 95 -16.00 0.21 -6.11
N LYS A 96 -16.07 -0.22 -4.86
CA LYS A 96 -15.23 0.28 -3.76
C LYS A 96 -14.44 -0.88 -3.17
N ALA A 97 -13.16 -0.65 -2.89
CA ALA A 97 -12.34 -1.61 -2.19
C ALA A 97 -11.79 -0.97 -0.92
N PHE A 98 -11.79 -1.76 0.15
CA PHE A 98 -11.18 -1.37 1.39
C PHE A 98 -10.28 -2.50 1.86
N LEU A 99 -9.04 -2.14 2.14
CA LEU A 99 -7.94 -3.05 2.45
C LEU A 99 -7.33 -2.62 3.78
N HIS A 100 -7.08 -3.58 4.65
CA HIS A 100 -6.46 -3.36 5.95
C HIS A 100 -5.44 -4.47 6.25
N ALA A 101 -4.26 -4.07 6.73
CA ALA A 101 -3.21 -4.96 7.18
C ALA A 101 -2.62 -4.44 8.48
N ASN A 102 -2.37 -5.33 9.44
CA ASN A 102 -1.74 -5.02 10.71
C ASN A 102 -0.83 -6.16 11.13
N ALA A 103 0.43 -5.87 11.45
CA ALA A 103 1.36 -6.88 11.93
C ALA A 103 2.43 -6.29 12.87
N GLN A 104 2.88 -7.14 13.79
CA GLN A 104 4.09 -6.92 14.57
C GLN A 104 5.25 -7.66 13.88
N VAL A 105 6.36 -6.96 13.68
CA VAL A 105 7.55 -7.45 12.97
C VAL A 105 8.82 -7.08 13.73
N ASP A 106 9.94 -7.70 13.37
CA ASP A 106 11.25 -7.28 13.88
C ASP A 106 11.61 -5.87 13.38
N PRO A 107 12.16 -5.00 14.25
CA PRO A 107 12.43 -3.62 13.91
C PRO A 107 13.55 -3.51 12.87
N GLY A 108 13.42 -2.61 11.90
CA GLY A 108 14.50 -2.32 10.96
C GLY A 108 14.09 -1.84 9.57
N VAL A 109 15.08 -1.83 8.67
CA VAL A 109 14.89 -1.61 7.23
C VAL A 109 14.80 -2.98 6.57
N GLY A 110 13.74 -3.18 5.79
CA GLY A 110 13.51 -4.48 5.19
C GLY A 110 12.23 -4.57 4.38
N VAL A 111 11.99 -5.78 3.93
CA VAL A 111 10.75 -6.20 3.25
C VAL A 111 10.05 -7.16 4.20
N TYR A 112 8.80 -6.85 4.53
CA TYR A 112 7.97 -7.62 5.44
C TYR A 112 6.78 -8.20 4.68
N GLU A 113 6.44 -9.44 4.98
CA GLU A 113 5.19 -10.04 4.53
C GLU A 113 4.19 -9.99 5.68
N ILE A 114 3.08 -9.28 5.47
CA ILE A 114 2.06 -9.08 6.50
C ILE A 114 0.69 -9.53 5.98
N PRO A 115 -0.12 -10.20 6.79
CA PRO A 115 -1.46 -10.57 6.39
C PRO A 115 -2.33 -9.32 6.21
N PHE A 116 -3.23 -9.38 5.23
CA PHE A 116 -4.25 -8.37 5.04
C PHE A 116 -5.61 -9.02 4.80
N GLU A 117 -6.64 -8.25 5.12
CA GLU A 117 -8.02 -8.51 4.74
C GLU A 117 -8.55 -7.36 3.88
N SER A 118 -9.54 -7.66 3.06
CA SER A 118 -10.21 -6.65 2.28
C SER A 118 -11.66 -6.98 2.00
N ILE A 119 -12.46 -5.94 1.85
CA ILE A 119 -13.86 -5.99 1.47
C ILE A 119 -14.04 -5.21 0.18
N TRP A 120 -14.73 -5.82 -0.77
CA TRP A 120 -15.03 -5.27 -2.08
C TRP A 120 -16.53 -5.13 -2.23
N VAL A 121 -16.96 -3.89 -2.50
CA VAL A 121 -18.37 -3.53 -2.66
C VAL A 121 -18.62 -3.22 -4.13
N ASP A 122 -19.41 -4.05 -4.79
CA ASP A 122 -19.66 -4.00 -6.23
C ASP A 122 -21.15 -3.75 -6.50
N LYS A 123 -21.47 -2.58 -7.08
CA LYS A 123 -22.86 -2.15 -7.26
C LYS A 123 -23.51 -2.88 -8.43
N GLY A 124 -24.02 -4.08 -8.20
CA GLY A 124 -24.67 -4.89 -9.24
C GLY A 124 -24.29 -6.36 -9.18
N SER A 125 -23.39 -6.72 -8.27
CA SER A 125 -22.97 -8.07 -7.98
C SER A 125 -22.93 -8.30 -6.46
N HIS A 126 -22.61 -9.52 -6.07
CA HIS A 126 -22.27 -9.83 -4.68
C HIS A 126 -20.95 -9.17 -4.29
N ASN A 127 -20.92 -8.69 -3.04
CA ASN A 127 -19.69 -8.25 -2.41
C ASN A 127 -18.78 -9.45 -2.14
N PHE A 128 -17.48 -9.22 -2.03
CA PHE A 128 -16.54 -10.28 -1.71
C PHE A 128 -15.42 -9.82 -0.78
N GLU A 129 -14.87 -10.77 -0.04
CA GLU A 129 -13.69 -10.61 0.79
C GLU A 129 -12.47 -11.22 0.10
N PHE A 130 -11.32 -10.58 0.29
CA PHE A 130 -10.03 -11.09 -0.17
C PHE A 130 -8.99 -10.99 0.96
N LEU A 131 -8.51 -12.16 1.38
CA LEU A 131 -7.49 -12.34 2.40
C LEU A 131 -6.22 -12.88 1.74
N SER A 132 -5.08 -12.23 1.97
CA SER A 132 -3.78 -12.65 1.45
C SER A 132 -2.67 -11.95 2.22
N ASN A 133 -1.46 -11.87 1.66
CA ASN A 133 -0.32 -11.16 2.24
C ASN A 133 0.09 -9.94 1.39
N LEU A 134 0.47 -8.87 2.07
CA LEU A 134 1.15 -7.71 1.49
C LEU A 134 2.65 -7.85 1.72
N GLN A 135 3.42 -7.67 0.66
CA GLN A 135 4.83 -7.37 0.75
C GLN A 135 5.02 -5.86 0.94
N VAL A 136 5.53 -5.47 2.12
CA VAL A 136 5.69 -4.09 2.56
C VAL A 136 7.17 -3.76 2.67
N THR A 137 7.60 -2.69 2.01
CA THR A 137 8.99 -2.21 2.10
C THR A 137 9.06 -1.06 3.08
N VAL A 138 9.93 -1.17 4.09
CA VAL A 138 10.23 -0.10 5.06
C VAL A 138 11.64 0.41 4.82
N VAL A 139 11.77 1.71 4.54
CA VAL A 139 13.05 2.40 4.38
C VAL A 139 13.10 3.57 5.34
N ASN A 140 14.14 3.62 6.17
CA ASN A 140 14.32 4.67 7.18
C ASN A 140 13.04 4.87 8.02
N GLY A 141 12.45 3.79 8.53
CA GLY A 141 11.24 3.84 9.36
C GLY A 141 9.99 4.38 8.66
N ARG A 142 9.95 4.38 7.32
CA ARG A 142 8.76 4.71 6.52
C ARG A 142 8.39 3.55 5.63
N VAL A 143 7.10 3.24 5.56
CA VAL A 143 6.59 2.36 4.50
C VAL A 143 6.66 3.10 3.17
N THR A 144 7.37 2.54 2.20
CA THR A 144 7.56 3.14 0.86
C THR A 144 6.78 2.42 -0.24
N SER A 145 6.38 1.18 0.00
CA SER A 145 5.55 0.40 -0.93
C SER A 145 4.78 -0.68 -0.19
N ALA A 146 3.63 -1.05 -0.74
CA ALA A 146 2.86 -2.22 -0.33
C ALA A 146 2.33 -2.90 -1.59
N ASN A 147 2.68 -4.16 -1.80
CA ASN A 147 2.29 -4.94 -2.97
C ASN A 147 1.59 -6.21 -2.53
N ILE A 148 0.48 -6.58 -3.17
CA ILE A 148 -0.14 -7.89 -2.95
C ILE A 148 0.81 -8.96 -3.50
N PHE A 149 1.22 -9.90 -2.66
CA PHE A 149 2.17 -10.95 -3.02
C PHE A 149 1.42 -12.26 -3.26
N PRO A 150 1.28 -12.73 -4.53
CA PRO A 150 0.33 -13.79 -4.87
C PRO A 150 0.90 -15.21 -4.75
N TRP A 151 1.98 -15.44 -4.01
CA TRP A 151 2.76 -16.66 -4.17
C TRP A 151 2.18 -17.92 -3.56
N ASP A 152 1.27 -17.85 -2.58
CA ASP A 152 0.39 -18.95 -2.16
C ASP A 152 -0.55 -18.49 -1.03
N GLY A 153 -1.69 -19.18 -0.84
CA GLY A 153 -2.48 -19.07 0.40
C GLY A 153 -3.45 -17.89 0.51
N TYR A 154 -4.06 -17.46 -0.59
CA TYR A 154 -5.14 -16.48 -0.54
C TYR A 154 -6.52 -17.12 -0.36
N THR A 155 -7.45 -16.39 0.22
CA THR A 155 -8.86 -16.75 0.30
C THR A 155 -9.70 -15.66 -0.36
N LEU A 156 -10.58 -16.08 -1.27
CA LEU A 156 -11.61 -15.25 -1.87
C LEU A 156 -12.97 -15.81 -1.45
N GLN A 157 -13.81 -14.97 -0.87
CA GLN A 157 -15.10 -15.39 -0.36
C GLN A 157 -16.20 -14.40 -0.75
N CYS A 158 -17.26 -14.90 -1.36
CA CYS A 158 -18.47 -14.12 -1.59
C CYS A 158 -19.21 -13.89 -0.28
N THR A 159 -19.74 -12.69 -0.15
CA THR A 159 -20.55 -12.29 0.99
C THR A 159 -21.97 -12.02 0.52
N ASP A 160 -22.93 -12.55 1.27
CA ASP A 160 -24.37 -12.35 1.02
C ASP A 160 -24.84 -10.95 1.41
N ASP A 161 -23.99 -10.19 2.11
CA ASP A 161 -24.23 -8.79 2.45
C ASP A 161 -24.21 -7.94 1.18
N THR A 162 -25.38 -7.75 0.57
CA THR A 162 -25.60 -6.74 -0.49
C THR A 162 -25.49 -5.30 0.02
N ASP A 163 -25.38 -5.13 1.34
CA ASP A 163 -25.39 -3.84 2.01
C ASP A 163 -23.98 -3.26 2.18
N ALA A 164 -23.80 -2.04 1.67
CA ALA A 164 -22.61 -1.19 1.88
C ALA A 164 -22.26 -0.94 3.37
N ASN A 165 -23.12 -1.37 4.30
CA ASN A 165 -22.96 -1.20 5.75
C ASN A 165 -21.94 -2.16 6.38
N ALA A 166 -21.53 -3.25 5.71
CA ALA A 166 -20.52 -4.17 6.23
C ALA A 166 -19.13 -3.52 6.32
N ALA A 167 -18.76 -2.74 5.32
CA ALA A 167 -17.52 -1.95 5.31
C ALA A 167 -17.54 -0.89 6.42
N ASP A 168 -18.60 -0.09 6.53
CA ASP A 168 -18.70 0.99 7.52
C ASP A 168 -18.65 0.50 8.99
N ARG A 169 -19.10 -0.74 9.27
CA ARG A 169 -18.99 -1.34 10.61
C ARG A 169 -17.57 -1.76 10.96
N ARG A 170 -16.78 -2.29 10.01
CA ARG A 170 -15.38 -2.67 10.28
C ARG A 170 -14.47 -1.44 10.37
N PHE A 171 -14.67 -0.41 9.53
CA PHE A 171 -13.80 0.77 9.49
C PHE A 171 -13.98 1.79 10.61
N ASN A 172 -15.13 1.81 11.28
CA ASN A 172 -15.35 2.71 12.42
C ASN A 172 -14.80 2.16 13.73
N ASN A 173 -14.61 0.84 13.87
CA ASN A 173 -13.96 0.27 15.06
C ASN A 173 -12.47 0.66 15.15
N ASP A 174 -11.80 0.91 14.01
CA ASP A 174 -10.41 1.39 13.99
C ASP A 174 -10.24 2.86 14.41
N LYS A 175 -11.32 3.65 14.49
CA LYS A 175 -11.24 5.03 14.97
C LYS A 175 -11.16 5.11 16.50
N ASP A 176 -11.62 4.08 17.20
CA ASP A 176 -11.70 4.09 18.66
C ASP A 176 -10.37 3.72 19.35
N GLU A 177 -9.37 3.24 18.59
CA GLU A 177 -8.04 2.92 19.14
C GLU A 177 -7.04 4.08 19.06
N ASP A 178 -7.32 5.14 18.28
CA ASP A 178 -6.44 6.32 18.17
C ASP A 178 -6.65 7.36 19.29
N ASP A 179 -7.69 7.22 20.15
CA ASP A 179 -8.04 8.20 21.21
C ASP A 179 -7.75 7.72 22.65
N LYS A 180 -7.00 6.62 22.81
CA LYS A 180 -6.56 6.14 24.14
C LYS A 180 -5.05 5.84 24.18
N ASN A 181 -4.23 6.89 24.09
CA ASN A 181 -3.03 7.10 24.91
C ASN A 181 -2.28 8.38 24.54
#